data_AF-F6FUG0-F1
#
_entry.id   AF-F6FUG0-F1
#
_cell.length_a   1.000
_cell.length_b   1.000
_cell.length_c   1.000
_cell.angle_alpha   90.00
_cell.angle_beta   90.00
_cell.angle_gamma   90.00
#
_symmetry.space_group_name_H-M   'P 1'
#
loop_
_entity.id
_entity.type
_entity.pdbx_description
1 polymer ?
#
loop_
_entity_poly.entity_id
_entity_poly.type
_entity_poly.pdbx_seq_one_letter_code
_entity_poly.pdbx_strand_id
1 'polypeptide(L)'
;MTDEPTTSGARTTAPTAAPRYPRPTVSLGEADWVWRELSVEALRPDGKPETVRLAVIAGLTRATGARYGDLLRVRVEDLRLPAPGPRTGEGSVVVRHGKHRTPREHRLPPEVVMVLRHWMTVREELAAELEGSVPRALLLTVHHTHDNGVTVSSGLPITRQGLVLSWRRFVHRTNARYGGLRPPLPTRFEQVRRAWTEAGVHDPGRDVVPSETA
;
A
#
# COMPACT_ATOMS: atom_id res chain seq x y z
N MET A 1 3.68 -43.36 59.85
CA MET A 1 2.84 -42.24 59.39
C MET A 1 3.71 -41.46 58.43
N THR A 2 3.63 -41.81 57.14
CA THR A 2 4.56 -41.36 56.11
C THR A 2 3.70 -40.78 54.99
N ASP A 3 3.63 -39.45 54.91
CA ASP A 3 2.86 -38.74 53.90
C ASP A 3 3.71 -38.57 52.63
N GLU A 4 3.22 -39.12 51.52
CA GLU A 4 3.70 -38.80 50.17
C GLU A 4 3.09 -37.47 49.68
N PRO A 5 3.88 -36.56 49.08
CA PRO A 5 3.32 -35.42 48.38
C PRO A 5 2.81 -35.84 47.00
N THR A 6 1.48 -35.80 46.84
CA THR A 6 0.82 -35.94 45.53
C THR A 6 1.16 -34.74 44.67
N THR A 7 2.02 -34.94 43.66
CA THR A 7 2.32 -33.94 42.62
C THR A 7 1.09 -33.78 41.74
N SER A 8 0.28 -32.75 42.02
CA SER A 8 -0.83 -32.31 41.18
C SER A 8 -0.30 -31.79 39.85
N GLY A 9 -0.41 -32.61 38.80
CA GLY A 9 -0.02 -32.27 37.44
C GLY A 9 -0.69 -30.98 36.96
N ALA A 10 0.12 -29.95 36.78
CA ALA A 10 -0.27 -28.73 36.08
C ALA A 10 -0.69 -29.11 34.65
N ARG A 11 -1.97 -28.95 34.32
CA ARG A 11 -2.46 -28.97 32.94
C ARG A 11 -1.88 -27.75 32.23
N THR A 12 -0.71 -27.92 31.61
CA THR A 12 -0.16 -27.00 30.63
C THR A 12 -1.18 -26.90 29.49
N THR A 13 -1.97 -25.84 29.48
CA THR A 13 -2.79 -25.45 28.34
C THR A 13 -1.84 -25.13 27.18
N ALA A 14 -1.82 -26.02 26.20
CA ALA A 14 -1.06 -25.81 24.97
C ALA A 14 -1.50 -24.48 24.32
N PRO A 15 -0.56 -23.66 23.80
CA PRO A 15 -0.92 -22.43 23.12
C PRO A 15 -1.80 -22.75 21.92
N THR A 16 -2.98 -22.13 21.89
CA THR A 16 -3.97 -22.19 20.81
C THR A 16 -3.26 -22.01 19.48
N ALA A 17 -3.31 -23.03 18.62
CA ALA A 17 -2.67 -23.03 17.31
C ALA A 17 -3.02 -21.74 16.55
N ALA A 18 -2.00 -20.94 16.22
CA ALA A 18 -2.20 -19.71 15.47
C ALA A 18 -2.96 -20.03 14.17
N PRO A 19 -4.01 -19.26 13.82
CA PRO A 19 -4.85 -19.57 12.67
C PRO A 19 -3.99 -19.72 11.41
N ARG A 20 -4.18 -20.88 10.73
CA ARG A 20 -3.59 -21.18 9.41
C ARG A 20 -4.04 -20.13 8.40
N TYR A 21 -3.23 -19.98 7.36
CA TYR A 21 -3.48 -19.03 6.28
C TYR A 21 -4.87 -19.26 5.64
N PRO A 22 -5.61 -18.21 5.28
CA PRO A 22 -5.24 -16.78 5.36
C PRO A 22 -5.33 -16.18 6.76
N ARG A 23 -4.42 -15.24 7.07
CA ARG A 23 -4.49 -14.47 8.33
C ARG A 23 -5.81 -13.65 8.38
N PRO A 24 -6.40 -13.42 9.55
CA PRO A 24 -7.65 -12.67 9.67
C PRO A 24 -7.58 -11.27 9.05
N THR A 25 -8.66 -10.85 8.41
CA THR A 25 -8.85 -9.48 7.91
C THR A 25 -8.97 -8.52 9.11
N VAL A 26 -8.47 -7.28 8.99
CA VAL A 26 -8.69 -6.25 10.04
C VAL A 26 -10.09 -5.68 9.91
N SER A 27 -10.57 -4.97 10.94
CA SER A 27 -11.86 -4.26 10.80
C SER A 27 -11.76 -3.16 9.75
N LEU A 28 -12.90 -2.80 9.14
CA LEU A 28 -12.98 -1.68 8.21
C LEU A 28 -12.52 -0.36 8.86
N GLY A 29 -12.91 -0.12 10.11
CA GLY A 29 -12.50 1.07 10.85
C GLY A 29 -10.98 1.17 11.05
N GLU A 30 -10.29 0.04 11.23
CA GLU A 30 -8.82 0.02 11.31
C GLU A 30 -8.20 0.33 9.95
N ALA A 31 -8.74 -0.24 8.86
CA ALA A 31 -8.27 0.05 7.51
C ALA A 31 -8.49 1.52 7.12
N ASP A 32 -9.65 2.09 7.43
CA ASP A 32 -9.91 3.50 7.17
C ASP A 32 -9.06 4.43 8.05
N TRP A 33 -8.74 4.03 9.27
CA TRP A 33 -7.77 4.77 10.09
C TRP A 33 -6.39 4.79 9.44
N VAL A 34 -5.90 3.64 8.93
CA VAL A 34 -4.63 3.57 8.18
C VAL A 34 -4.64 4.52 6.99
N TRP A 35 -5.73 4.57 6.23
CA TRP A 35 -5.85 5.50 5.09
C TRP A 35 -5.79 6.97 5.55
N ARG A 36 -6.57 7.33 6.57
CA ARG A 36 -6.59 8.70 7.11
C ARG A 36 -5.21 9.14 7.58
N GLU A 37 -4.55 8.32 8.41
CA GLU A 37 -3.20 8.61 8.92
C GLU A 37 -2.21 8.81 7.76
N LEU A 38 -2.16 7.88 6.80
CA LEU A 38 -1.24 7.98 5.66
C LEU A 38 -1.54 9.19 4.77
N SER A 39 -2.81 9.47 4.47
CA SER A 39 -3.20 10.58 3.61
C SER A 39 -2.84 11.95 4.21
N VAL A 40 -3.01 12.09 5.53
CA VAL A 40 -2.67 13.33 6.25
C VAL A 40 -1.17 13.50 6.31
N GLU A 41 -0.43 12.47 6.72
CA GLU A 41 1.02 12.51 6.83
C GLU A 41 1.71 12.71 5.47
N ALA A 42 1.15 12.16 4.39
CA ALA A 42 1.65 12.37 3.05
C ALA A 42 1.48 13.80 2.54
N LEU A 43 0.50 14.57 3.04
CA LEU A 43 0.23 15.94 2.58
C LEU A 43 0.82 17.01 3.50
N ARG A 44 1.60 16.62 4.52
CA ARG A 44 2.33 17.59 5.35
C ARG A 44 3.43 18.27 4.53
N PRO A 45 3.75 19.55 4.80
CA PRO A 45 4.84 20.25 4.13
C PRO A 45 6.20 19.54 4.18
N ASP A 46 6.44 18.78 5.25
CA ASP A 46 7.64 17.97 5.51
C ASP A 46 7.40 16.45 5.33
N GLY A 47 6.35 16.09 4.57
CA GLY A 47 5.98 14.72 4.28
C GLY A 47 7.11 13.94 3.62
N LYS A 48 7.54 12.84 4.25
CA LYS A 48 8.66 12.05 3.72
C LYS A 48 8.27 11.32 2.43
N PRO A 49 9.13 11.25 1.40
CA PRO A 49 8.84 10.55 0.14
C PRO A 49 8.36 9.10 0.32
N GLU A 50 8.90 8.35 1.29
CA GLU A 50 8.45 6.99 1.56
C GLU A 50 7.02 6.92 2.11
N THR A 51 6.58 7.94 2.85
CA THR A 51 5.21 8.09 3.37
C THR A 51 4.26 8.45 2.23
N VAL A 52 4.64 9.41 1.38
CA VAL A 52 3.85 9.81 0.21
C VAL A 52 3.61 8.61 -0.72
N ARG A 53 4.66 7.85 -1.04
CA ARG A 53 4.54 6.61 -1.83
C ARG A 53 3.61 5.59 -1.17
N LEU A 54 3.72 5.41 0.14
CA LEU A 54 2.89 4.44 0.86
C LEU A 54 1.42 4.87 0.90
N ALA A 55 1.15 6.17 1.00
CA ALA A 55 -0.18 6.73 0.87
C ALA A 55 -0.74 6.50 -0.54
N VAL A 56 0.03 6.70 -1.62
CA VAL A 56 -0.41 6.34 -2.98
C VAL A 56 -0.81 4.87 -3.07
N ILE A 57 0.01 3.97 -2.52
CA ILE A 57 -0.29 2.54 -2.50
C ILE A 57 -1.60 2.26 -1.75
N ALA A 58 -1.78 2.85 -0.57
CA ALA A 58 -2.99 2.68 0.24
C ALA A 58 -4.23 3.23 -0.47
N GLY A 59 -4.14 4.45 -1.02
CA GLY A 59 -5.23 5.12 -1.73
C GLY A 59 -5.65 4.37 -2.99
N LEU A 60 -4.69 3.97 -3.83
CA LEU A 60 -4.98 3.15 -5.02
C LEU A 60 -5.56 1.78 -4.64
N THR A 61 -5.02 1.14 -3.60
CA THR A 61 -5.56 -0.15 -3.13
C THR A 61 -6.99 0.01 -2.62
N ARG A 62 -7.28 1.08 -1.87
CA ARG A 62 -8.62 1.37 -1.36
C ARG A 62 -9.60 1.66 -2.48
N ALA A 63 -9.18 2.42 -3.50
CA ALA A 63 -10.02 2.79 -4.63
C ALA A 63 -10.27 1.63 -5.61
N THR A 64 -9.31 0.73 -5.80
CA THR A 64 -9.34 -0.27 -6.90
C THR A 64 -9.38 -1.73 -6.43
N GLY A 65 -9.14 -1.99 -5.14
CA GLY A 65 -8.98 -3.34 -4.60
C GLY A 65 -7.71 -4.07 -5.06
N ALA A 66 -6.85 -3.41 -5.83
CA ALA A 66 -5.66 -3.98 -6.45
C ALA A 66 -4.64 -4.54 -5.44
N ARG A 67 -3.93 -5.61 -5.82
CA ARG A 67 -2.82 -6.15 -5.03
C ARG A 67 -1.53 -5.40 -5.37
N TYR A 68 -0.51 -5.51 -4.52
CA TYR A 68 0.84 -4.97 -4.82
C TYR A 68 1.38 -5.39 -6.18
N GLY A 69 1.17 -6.64 -6.58
CA GLY A 69 1.61 -7.11 -7.90
C GLY A 69 0.96 -6.35 -9.05
N ASP A 70 -0.29 -5.93 -8.88
CA ASP A 70 -1.05 -5.20 -9.89
C ASP A 70 -0.60 -3.74 -9.92
N LEU A 71 -0.45 -3.11 -8.75
CA LEU A 71 0.01 -1.72 -8.61
C LEU A 71 1.43 -1.49 -9.14
N LEU A 72 2.32 -2.48 -9.04
CA LEU A 72 3.67 -2.41 -9.62
C LEU A 72 3.69 -2.29 -11.15
N ARG A 73 2.57 -2.58 -11.81
CA ARG A 73 2.45 -2.49 -13.27
C ARG A 73 1.81 -1.19 -13.73
N VAL A 74 1.31 -0.39 -12.79
CA VAL A 74 0.72 0.92 -13.10
C VAL A 74 1.83 1.85 -13.56
N ARG A 75 1.61 2.48 -14.70
CA ARG A 75 2.49 3.48 -15.28
C ARG A 75 1.84 4.86 -15.19
N VAL A 76 2.63 5.91 -15.38
CA VAL A 76 2.13 7.29 -15.32
C VAL A 76 1.04 7.51 -16.38
N GLU A 77 1.21 6.95 -17.58
CA GLU A 77 0.22 7.06 -18.66
C GLU A 77 -1.09 6.29 -18.40
N ASP A 78 -1.14 5.40 -17.40
CA ASP A 78 -2.37 4.74 -16.99
C ASP A 78 -3.26 5.66 -16.13
N LEU A 79 -2.76 6.83 -15.70
CA LEU A 79 -3.49 7.81 -14.89
C LEU A 79 -4.15 8.88 -15.77
N ARG A 80 -5.41 9.19 -15.46
CA ARG A 80 -6.11 10.38 -15.95
C ARG A 80 -6.51 11.21 -14.75
N LEU A 81 -5.70 12.22 -14.44
CA LEU A 81 -5.97 13.15 -13.35
C LEU A 81 -6.63 14.41 -13.92
N PRO A 82 -7.62 15.00 -13.23
CA PRO A 82 -8.23 16.26 -13.68
C PRO A 82 -7.19 17.37 -13.68
N ALA A 83 -7.45 18.45 -14.42
CA ALA A 83 -6.61 19.64 -14.41
C ALA A 83 -6.49 20.23 -12.98
N PRO A 84 -5.36 20.84 -12.62
CA PRO A 84 -5.24 21.59 -11.37
C PRO A 84 -6.31 22.68 -11.28
N GLY A 85 -6.90 22.85 -10.09
CA GLY A 85 -7.98 23.81 -9.88
C GLY A 85 -8.41 23.86 -8.41
N PRO A 86 -9.26 24.83 -8.03
CA PRO A 86 -9.65 25.08 -6.64
C PRO A 86 -10.46 23.94 -6.01
N ARG A 87 -11.01 23.03 -6.82
CA ARG A 87 -11.61 21.78 -6.35
C ARG A 87 -10.93 20.62 -7.07
N THR A 88 -10.44 19.65 -6.30
CA THR A 88 -9.94 18.41 -6.88
C THR A 88 -11.14 17.59 -7.35
N GLY A 89 -11.23 17.35 -8.65
CA GLY A 89 -12.23 16.43 -9.22
C GLY A 89 -11.84 14.97 -9.04
N GLU A 90 -12.72 14.07 -9.47
CA GLU A 90 -12.40 12.65 -9.62
C GLU A 90 -11.38 12.44 -10.75
N GLY A 91 -10.57 11.39 -10.62
CA GLY A 91 -9.67 10.93 -11.67
C GLY A 91 -9.98 9.48 -12.08
N SER A 92 -9.15 8.90 -12.93
CA SER A 92 -9.19 7.46 -13.21
C SER A 92 -7.79 6.84 -13.33
N VAL A 93 -7.73 5.52 -13.14
CA VAL A 93 -6.52 4.72 -13.34
C VAL A 93 -6.84 3.41 -14.03
N VAL A 94 -6.00 3.00 -14.98
CA VAL A 94 -6.03 1.64 -15.54
C VAL A 94 -5.14 0.71 -14.71
N VAL A 95 -5.72 -0.36 -14.17
CA VAL A 95 -5.00 -1.40 -13.42
C VAL A 95 -5.12 -2.74 -14.12
N ARG A 96 -4.00 -3.46 -14.21
CA ARG A 96 -3.92 -4.79 -14.83
C ARG A 96 -3.95 -5.87 -13.76
N HIS A 97 -5.12 -6.47 -13.54
CA HIS A 97 -5.38 -7.36 -12.41
C HIS A 97 -4.96 -8.81 -12.65
N GLY A 98 -4.38 -9.40 -11.60
CA GLY A 98 -4.20 -10.84 -11.50
C GLY A 98 -3.16 -11.41 -12.46
N LYS A 99 -3.21 -12.73 -12.64
CA LYS A 99 -2.24 -13.47 -13.48
C LYS A 99 -2.37 -13.09 -14.96
N HIS A 100 -3.60 -12.94 -15.44
CA HIS A 100 -3.91 -12.66 -16.84
C HIS A 100 -3.79 -11.18 -17.21
N ARG A 101 -3.50 -10.32 -16.22
CA ARG A 101 -3.29 -8.87 -16.43
C ARG A 101 -4.50 -8.19 -17.07
N THR A 102 -5.71 -8.62 -16.72
CA THR A 102 -6.95 -8.07 -17.24
C THR A 102 -7.03 -6.57 -16.92
N PRO A 103 -7.06 -5.68 -17.93
CA PRO A 103 -7.09 -4.25 -17.70
C PRO A 103 -8.49 -3.81 -17.26
N ARG A 104 -8.55 -3.01 -16.19
CA ARG A 104 -9.76 -2.34 -15.73
C ARG A 104 -9.48 -0.89 -15.45
N GLU A 105 -10.40 -0.03 -15.83
CA GLU A 105 -10.36 1.38 -15.45
C GLU A 105 -11.19 1.59 -14.19
N HIS A 106 -10.59 2.24 -13.19
CA HIS A 106 -11.21 2.55 -11.92
C HIS A 106 -11.30 4.06 -11.72
N ARG A 107 -12.37 4.51 -11.08
CA ARG A 107 -12.52 5.87 -10.58
C ARG A 107 -11.60 6.09 -9.38
N LEU A 108 -11.02 7.29 -9.33
CA LEU A 108 -10.19 7.75 -8.24
C LEU A 108 -10.90 8.88 -7.49
N PRO A 109 -11.22 8.68 -6.19
CA PRO A 109 -11.75 9.74 -5.36
C PRO A 109 -10.82 10.95 -5.27
N PRO A 110 -11.36 12.17 -5.06
CA PRO A 110 -10.56 13.41 -4.98
C PRO A 110 -9.39 13.34 -4.01
N GLU A 111 -9.56 12.71 -2.84
CA GLU A 111 -8.52 12.57 -1.84
C GLU A 111 -7.33 11.72 -2.33
N VAL A 112 -7.60 10.71 -3.17
CA VAL A 112 -6.55 9.89 -3.78
C VAL A 112 -5.84 10.68 -4.89
N VAL A 113 -6.59 11.47 -5.67
CA VAL A 113 -6.03 12.37 -6.69
C VAL A 113 -5.08 13.39 -6.06
N MET A 114 -5.41 13.96 -4.89
CA MET A 114 -4.52 14.89 -4.19
C MET A 114 -3.17 14.26 -3.83
N VAL A 115 -3.20 13.06 -3.23
CA VAL A 115 -1.99 12.33 -2.86
C VAL A 115 -1.19 11.94 -4.11
N LEU A 116 -1.86 11.51 -5.19
CA LEU A 116 -1.21 11.20 -6.46
C LEU A 116 -0.51 12.41 -7.08
N ARG A 117 -1.14 13.59 -7.06
CA ARG A 117 -0.50 14.82 -7.56
C ARG A 117 0.77 15.15 -6.79
N HIS A 118 0.70 15.09 -5.45
CA HIS A 118 1.89 15.31 -4.64
C HIS A 118 2.98 14.27 -4.93
N TRP A 119 2.60 13.01 -5.09
CA TRP A 119 3.53 11.96 -5.50
C TRP A 119 4.16 12.22 -6.87
N MET A 120 3.43 12.77 -7.84
CA MET A 120 4.00 13.09 -9.16
C MET A 120 5.13 14.12 -9.04
N THR A 121 4.99 15.13 -8.19
CA THR A 121 6.08 16.09 -7.90
C THR A 121 7.28 15.40 -7.25
N VAL A 122 7.06 14.63 -6.19
CA VAL A 122 8.13 13.86 -5.51
C VAL A 122 8.83 12.90 -6.49
N ARG A 123 8.07 12.31 -7.40
CA ARG A 123 8.56 11.37 -8.41
C ARG A 123 9.46 12.06 -9.44
N GLU A 124 9.13 13.28 -9.85
CA GLU A 124 9.98 14.09 -10.73
C GLU A 124 11.31 14.42 -10.05
N GLU A 125 11.28 14.83 -8.77
CA GLU A 125 12.48 15.09 -7.98
C GLU A 125 13.37 13.84 -7.85
N LEU A 126 12.77 12.68 -7.55
CA LEU A 126 13.50 11.40 -7.45
C LEU A 126 14.14 10.98 -8.78
N ALA A 127 13.57 11.37 -9.90
CA ALA A 127 14.07 11.02 -11.23
C ALA A 127 15.02 12.08 -11.82
N ALA A 128 15.16 13.25 -11.20
CA ALA A 128 15.90 14.38 -11.74
C ALA A 128 17.40 14.09 -11.96
N GLU A 129 17.99 13.27 -11.09
CA GLU A 129 19.41 12.90 -11.12
C GLU A 129 19.68 11.60 -11.90
N LEU A 130 18.66 10.97 -12.46
CA LEU A 130 18.84 9.73 -13.23
C LEU A 130 19.35 10.04 -14.64
N GLU A 131 20.44 9.37 -15.03
CA GLU A 131 20.88 9.35 -16.41
C GLU A 131 19.89 8.56 -17.28
N GLY A 132 19.54 9.10 -18.45
CA GLY A 132 18.67 8.46 -19.43
C GLY A 132 17.20 8.89 -19.35
N SER A 133 16.29 7.99 -19.73
CA SER A 133 14.86 8.31 -19.77
C SER A 133 14.24 8.25 -18.38
N VAL A 134 13.41 9.24 -18.04
CA VAL A 134 12.56 9.21 -16.85
C VAL A 134 11.76 7.89 -16.85
N PRO A 135 11.80 7.09 -15.76
CA PRO A 135 11.06 5.85 -15.68
C PRO A 135 9.58 6.06 -16.03
N ARG A 136 8.87 5.03 -16.52
CA ARG A 136 7.41 5.10 -16.74
C ARG A 136 6.59 4.54 -15.58
N ALA A 137 7.22 3.71 -14.74
CA ALA A 137 6.56 3.12 -13.57
C ALA A 137 6.05 4.21 -12.62
N LEU A 138 4.85 4.03 -12.08
CA LEU A 138 4.29 4.99 -11.13
C LEU A 138 5.06 4.96 -9.80
N LEU A 139 5.40 3.77 -9.31
CA LEU A 139 6.01 3.57 -8.00
C LEU A 139 7.54 3.39 -8.13
N LEU A 140 8.30 4.29 -7.51
CA LEU A 140 9.76 4.33 -7.55
C LEU A 140 10.39 4.04 -6.17
N THR A 141 11.66 3.64 -6.16
CA THR A 141 12.51 3.61 -4.97
C THR A 141 12.74 5.06 -4.50
N VAL A 142 12.75 5.26 -3.18
CA VAL A 142 12.86 6.60 -2.56
C VAL A 142 14.20 6.82 -1.86
N HIS A 143 14.94 5.73 -1.65
CA HIS A 143 16.28 5.75 -1.09
C HIS A 143 17.15 4.84 -1.95
N HIS A 144 18.45 5.14 -2.00
CA HIS A 144 19.42 4.17 -2.48
C HIS A 144 19.32 2.90 -1.62
N THR A 145 19.38 1.75 -2.29
CA THR A 145 19.33 0.45 -1.63
C THR A 145 20.50 -0.40 -2.09
N HIS A 146 20.98 -1.29 -1.22
CA HIS A 146 21.99 -2.28 -1.62
C HIS A 146 21.28 -3.59 -1.91
N ASP A 147 21.45 -4.10 -3.12
CA ASP A 147 20.94 -5.40 -3.56
C ASP A 147 22.11 -6.23 -4.09
N ASN A 148 22.40 -7.36 -3.45
CA ASN A 148 23.51 -8.26 -3.79
C ASN A 148 24.88 -7.55 -3.97
N GLY A 149 25.17 -6.56 -3.13
CA GLY A 149 26.41 -5.78 -3.19
C GLY A 149 26.42 -4.64 -4.22
N VAL A 150 25.33 -4.44 -4.96
CA VAL A 150 25.16 -3.35 -5.91
C VAL A 150 24.28 -2.26 -5.31
N THR A 151 24.74 -1.01 -5.37
CA THR A 151 23.92 0.16 -5.03
C THR A 151 22.91 0.41 -6.13
N VAL A 152 21.64 0.26 -5.81
CA VAL A 152 20.49 0.61 -6.65
C VAL A 152 20.05 2.02 -6.28
N SER A 153 20.07 2.93 -7.25
CA SER A 153 19.70 4.33 -7.04
C SER A 153 18.22 4.52 -6.66
N SER A 154 17.94 5.61 -5.93
CA SER A 154 16.59 6.15 -5.83
C SER A 154 16.05 6.53 -7.21
N GLY A 155 14.73 6.64 -7.35
CA GLY A 155 14.07 6.98 -8.61
C GLY A 155 13.89 5.79 -9.57
N LEU A 156 14.50 4.63 -9.33
CA LEU A 156 14.25 3.45 -10.16
C LEU A 156 12.92 2.76 -9.80
N PRO A 157 12.29 1.97 -10.68
CA PRO A 157 11.06 1.25 -10.35
C PRO A 157 11.21 0.37 -9.09
N ILE A 158 10.26 0.49 -8.16
CA ILE A 158 10.32 -0.29 -6.92
C ILE A 158 9.97 -1.76 -7.15
N THR A 159 10.58 -2.65 -6.37
CA THR A 159 10.27 -4.09 -6.40
C THR A 159 9.13 -4.45 -5.45
N ARG A 160 8.55 -5.65 -5.64
CA ARG A 160 7.57 -6.22 -4.68
C ARG A 160 8.12 -6.28 -3.26
N GLN A 161 9.38 -6.67 -3.10
CA GLN A 161 10.01 -6.76 -1.79
C GLN A 161 10.14 -5.36 -1.15
N GLY A 162 10.49 -4.35 -1.95
CA GLY A 162 10.52 -2.96 -1.51
C GLY A 162 9.18 -2.47 -0.96
N LEU A 163 8.05 -2.85 -1.58
CA LEU A 163 6.71 -2.52 -1.07
C LEU A 163 6.41 -3.22 0.27
N VAL A 164 6.72 -4.51 0.37
CA VAL A 164 6.51 -5.28 1.61
C VAL A 164 7.32 -4.70 2.77
N LEU A 165 8.58 -4.35 2.53
CA LEU A 165 9.43 -3.72 3.54
C LEU A 165 8.96 -2.32 3.91
N SER A 166 8.48 -1.53 2.94
CA SER A 166 7.92 -0.20 3.20
C SER A 166 6.72 -0.29 4.16
N TRP A 167 5.80 -1.22 3.91
CA TRP A 167 4.66 -1.46 4.81
C TRP A 167 5.09 -1.90 6.20
N ARG A 168 6.03 -2.86 6.30
CA ARG A 168 6.52 -3.34 7.60
C ARG A 168 7.14 -2.20 8.41
N ARG A 169 7.98 -1.36 7.79
CA ARG A 169 8.59 -0.21 8.46
C ARG A 169 7.52 0.76 8.98
N PHE A 170 6.50 1.06 8.17
CA PHE A 170 5.36 1.85 8.62
C PHE A 170 4.69 1.21 9.83
N VAL A 171 4.29 -0.06 9.75
CA VAL A 171 3.63 -0.79 10.84
C VAL A 171 4.46 -0.77 12.12
N HIS A 172 5.76 -1.03 12.06
CA HIS A 172 6.62 -1.01 13.24
C HIS A 172 6.70 0.38 13.88
N ARG A 173 6.88 1.44 13.08
CA ARG A 173 6.89 2.83 13.58
C ARG A 173 5.55 3.20 14.18
N THR A 174 4.45 2.87 13.51
CA THR A 174 3.09 3.19 13.94
C THR A 174 2.71 2.45 15.22
N ASN A 175 3.00 1.14 15.31
CA ASN A 175 2.72 0.36 16.52
C ASN A 175 3.57 0.82 17.71
N ALA A 176 4.80 1.27 17.49
CA ALA A 176 5.62 1.87 18.55
C ALA A 176 5.03 3.20 19.02
N ARG A 177 4.55 4.05 18.09
CA ARG A 177 3.94 5.35 18.39
C ARG A 177 2.63 5.24 19.15
N TYR A 178 1.78 4.29 18.78
CA TYR A 178 0.43 4.11 19.33
C TYR A 178 0.31 2.91 20.29
N GLY A 179 1.45 2.43 20.81
CA GLY A 179 1.49 1.30 21.73
C GLY A 179 0.58 1.51 22.94
N GLY A 180 -0.31 0.55 23.20
CA GLY A 180 -1.29 0.62 24.30
C GLY A 180 -2.53 1.49 24.02
N LEU A 181 -2.55 2.28 22.95
CA LEU A 181 -3.69 3.11 22.55
C LEU A 181 -4.60 2.42 21.52
N ARG A 182 -4.02 1.51 20.71
CA ARG A 182 -4.72 0.77 19.66
C ARG A 182 -4.21 -0.65 19.55
N PRO A 183 -5.01 -1.59 19.03
CA PRO A 183 -4.51 -2.89 18.58
C PRO A 183 -3.38 -2.70 17.55
N PRO A 184 -2.35 -3.57 17.57
CA PRO A 184 -1.23 -3.45 16.65
C PRO A 184 -1.67 -3.69 15.20
N LEU A 185 -1.20 -2.85 14.28
CA LEU A 185 -1.40 -3.05 12.85
C LEU A 185 -0.74 -4.36 12.36
N PRO A 186 -1.36 -5.03 11.37
CA PRO A 186 -0.80 -6.25 10.80
C PRO A 186 0.40 -5.96 9.89
N THR A 187 1.45 -6.79 9.99
CA THR A 187 2.64 -6.69 9.11
C THR A 187 2.38 -7.14 7.66
N ARG A 188 1.17 -7.64 7.35
CA ARG A 188 0.73 -7.97 5.99
C ARG A 188 -0.36 -7.00 5.55
N PHE A 189 -0.02 -6.14 4.60
CA PHE A 189 -0.95 -5.18 4.02
C PHE A 189 -2.20 -5.84 3.39
N GLU A 190 -2.08 -7.10 2.96
CA GLU A 190 -3.21 -7.89 2.45
C GLU A 190 -4.38 -8.02 3.45
N GLN A 191 -4.14 -7.88 4.76
CA GLN A 191 -5.20 -7.86 5.76
C GLN A 191 -5.98 -6.53 5.73
N VAL A 192 -5.32 -5.42 5.40
CA VAL A 192 -5.94 -4.09 5.23
C VAL A 192 -6.70 -4.02 3.90
N ARG A 193 -6.10 -4.48 2.80
CA ARG A 193 -6.76 -4.56 1.49
C ARG A 193 -8.07 -5.34 1.55
N ARG A 194 -8.06 -6.49 2.24
CA ARG A 194 -9.26 -7.32 2.39
C ARG A 194 -10.38 -6.60 3.11
N ALA A 195 -10.08 -5.77 4.11
CA ALA A 195 -11.10 -5.00 4.82
C ALA A 195 -11.87 -4.06 3.88
N TRP A 196 -11.19 -3.35 2.98
CA TRP A 196 -11.85 -2.50 1.98
C TRP A 196 -12.59 -3.29 0.91
N THR A 197 -12.03 -4.41 0.46
CA THR A 197 -12.64 -5.20 -0.62
C THR A 197 -13.85 -6.01 -0.17
N GLU A 198 -13.78 -6.64 1.00
CA GLU A 198 -14.90 -7.37 1.62
C GLU A 198 -16.05 -6.43 2.00
N ALA A 199 -15.74 -5.17 2.36
CA ALA A 199 -16.74 -4.13 2.62
C ALA A 199 -17.28 -3.43 1.37
N GLY A 200 -16.80 -3.75 0.16
CA GLY A 200 -17.27 -3.14 -1.08
C GLY A 200 -16.91 -1.66 -1.27
N VAL A 201 -15.85 -1.17 -0.60
CA VAL A 201 -15.42 0.24 -0.67
C VAL A 201 -14.82 0.60 -2.03
N HIS A 202 -14.10 -0.35 -2.64
CA HIS A 202 -13.43 -0.15 -3.92
C HIS A 202 -14.41 -0.10 -5.10
N ASP A 203 -14.06 0.69 -6.12
CA ASP A 203 -14.68 0.61 -7.44
C ASP A 203 -14.27 -0.72 -8.10
N PRO A 204 -15.21 -1.60 -8.51
CA PRO A 204 -14.89 -2.86 -9.20
C PRO A 204 -14.22 -2.63 -10.56
N GLY A 205 -14.28 -1.40 -11.08
CA GLY A 205 -13.71 -0.99 -12.35
C GLY A 205 -14.55 -1.47 -13.54
N ARG A 206 -14.38 -0.79 -14.67
CA ARG A 206 -14.96 -1.16 -15.96
C ARG A 206 -13.92 -1.76 -16.88
N ASP A 207 -14.33 -2.65 -17.77
CA ASP A 207 -13.44 -3.21 -18.77
C ASP A 207 -12.94 -2.11 -19.70
N VAL A 208 -11.65 -2.17 -20.02
CA VAL A 208 -11.05 -1.29 -21.03
C VAL A 208 -11.26 -1.95 -22.37
N VAL A 209 -12.24 -1.49 -23.14
CA VAL A 209 -12.38 -1.88 -24.54
C VAL A 209 -11.12 -1.38 -25.26
N PRO A 210 -10.38 -2.23 -25.99
CA PRO A 210 -9.29 -1.75 -26.82
C PRO A 210 -9.89 -0.76 -27.81
N SER A 211 -9.52 0.51 -27.70
CA SER A 211 -9.82 1.47 -28.76
C SER A 211 -9.16 0.92 -30.03
N GLU A 212 -9.95 0.58 -31.05
CA GLU A 212 -9.43 0.32 -32.38
C GLU A 212 -8.51 1.49 -32.74
N THR A 213 -7.26 1.14 -33.04
CA THR A 213 -6.21 2.10 -33.30
C THR A 213 -6.53 2.73 -34.66
N ALA A 214 -6.86 4.03 -34.67
CA ALA A 214 -6.88 4.85 -35.87
C ALA A 214 -5.47 5.35 -36.19
#